data_AF-A0A1F8U295-F1
#
_entry.id   AF-A0A1F8U295-F1
#
_cell.length_a   1.000
_cell.length_b   1.000
_cell.length_c   1.000
_cell.angle_alpha   90.00
_cell.angle_beta   90.00
_cell.angle_gamma   90.00
#
_symmetry.space_group_name_H-M   'P 1'
#
loop_
_entity.id
_entity.type
_entity.pdbx_description
1 polymer ?
#
loop_
_entity_poly.entity_id
_entity_poly.type
_entity_poly.pdbx_seq_one_letter_code
_entity_poly.pdbx_strand_id
1 'polypeptide(L)'
;MSYDLNILVQQQEKPVELPFQSSIQIKNELQEELRYKDIWNFMTQTKGLWYCLGVQRDELFDAYTICNSDFEIDEKDILMPYWVTDEDVKYNLTPLIVNEQHFNDFCKIIKYMLKQSPVNTLMMLARYQGGENEIVCGVLSYEEFIKLLNERKILFNVCYIIHLTEFERHK
;
A
#
# COMPACT_ATOMS: atom_id res chain seq x y z
N MET A 1 -16.54 -4.67 6.29
CA MET A 1 -15.69 -3.54 5.90
C MET A 1 -14.88 -4.00 4.69
N SER A 2 -14.82 -3.21 3.62
CA SER A 2 -14.03 -3.55 2.42
C SER A 2 -12.64 -2.92 2.55
N TYR A 3 -11.60 -3.66 2.18
CA TYR A 3 -10.22 -3.20 2.16
C TYR A 3 -9.71 -3.11 0.74
N ASP A 4 -9.10 -1.97 0.41
CA ASP A 4 -8.38 -1.77 -0.84
C ASP A 4 -6.88 -1.72 -0.55
N LEU A 5 -6.08 -2.38 -1.40
CA LEU A 5 -4.62 -2.32 -1.34
C LEU A 5 -4.09 -1.91 -2.71
N ASN A 6 -3.87 -0.61 -2.85
CA ASN A 6 -3.48 0.02 -4.10
C ASN A 6 -1.97 0.23 -4.17
N ILE A 7 -1.42 0.04 -5.36
CA ILE A 7 -0.02 0.34 -5.69
C ILE A 7 0.03 1.15 -6.97
N LEU A 8 0.79 2.24 -6.95
CA LEU A 8 1.21 2.96 -8.15
C LEU A 8 2.70 2.72 -8.34
N VAL A 9 3.07 2.02 -9.41
CA VAL A 9 4.47 1.85 -9.79
C VAL A 9 4.91 3.06 -10.62
N GLN A 10 5.78 3.89 -10.08
CA GLN A 10 6.10 5.18 -10.69
C GLN A 10 6.86 5.00 -12.01
N GLN A 11 6.48 5.81 -12.99
CA GLN A 11 7.04 5.88 -14.34
C GLN A 11 6.98 4.59 -15.15
N GLN A 12 6.31 3.54 -14.66
CA GLN A 12 6.07 2.34 -15.46
C GLN A 12 5.14 2.68 -16.64
N GLU A 13 5.45 2.15 -17.82
CA GLU A 13 4.66 2.42 -19.04
C GLU A 13 3.89 1.19 -19.54
N LYS A 14 4.27 -0.01 -19.11
CA LYS A 14 3.65 -1.27 -19.55
C LYS A 14 3.26 -2.13 -18.36
N PRO A 15 2.07 -2.75 -18.37
CA PRO A 15 1.65 -3.65 -17.31
C PRO A 15 2.59 -4.85 -17.19
N VAL A 16 2.58 -5.49 -16.03
CA VAL A 16 3.39 -6.68 -15.75
C VAL A 16 2.51 -7.72 -15.08
N GLU A 17 2.90 -8.97 -15.25
CA GLU A 17 2.34 -10.11 -14.54
C GLU A 17 3.38 -10.63 -13.56
N LEU A 18 2.93 -11.30 -12.49
CA LEU A 18 3.86 -11.89 -11.53
C LEU A 18 4.57 -13.10 -12.17
N PRO A 19 5.92 -13.15 -12.17
CA PRO A 19 6.66 -14.27 -12.73
C PRO A 19 6.75 -15.47 -11.76
N PHE A 20 5.93 -15.47 -10.71
CA PHE A 20 5.91 -16.48 -9.66
C PHE A 20 4.47 -16.73 -9.21
N GLN A 21 4.22 -17.93 -8.71
CA GLN A 21 2.94 -18.26 -8.08
C GLN A 21 2.80 -17.45 -6.79
N SER A 22 1.63 -16.85 -6.59
CA SER A 22 1.28 -16.14 -5.38
C SER A 22 -0.17 -16.41 -4.99
N SER A 23 -0.40 -16.40 -3.68
CA SER A 23 -1.72 -16.35 -3.05
C SER A 23 -2.42 -14.99 -3.22
N ILE A 24 -1.67 -13.94 -3.59
CA ILE A 24 -2.17 -12.59 -3.88
C ILE A 24 -2.17 -12.39 -5.39
N GLN A 25 -3.27 -11.88 -5.92
CA GLN A 25 -3.37 -11.49 -7.33
C GLN A 25 -3.12 -9.99 -7.47
N ILE A 26 -2.53 -9.60 -8.60
CA ILE A 26 -2.44 -8.21 -9.03
C ILE A 26 -3.40 -7.98 -10.19
N LYS A 27 -4.20 -6.93 -10.13
CA LYS A 27 -5.02 -6.46 -11.25
C LYS A 27 -4.55 -5.07 -11.62
N ASN A 28 -4.30 -4.84 -12.91
CA ASN A 28 -3.98 -3.51 -13.36
C ASN A 28 -5.27 -2.69 -13.49
N GLU A 29 -5.29 -1.53 -12.85
CA GLU A 29 -6.42 -0.60 -12.88
C GLU A 29 -6.23 0.41 -14.01
N LEU A 30 -6.45 -0.03 -15.26
CA LEU A 30 -6.41 0.84 -16.45
C LEU A 30 -7.75 1.58 -16.68
N GLN A 31 -8.83 1.20 -16.00
CA GLN A 31 -10.20 1.52 -16.44
C GLN A 31 -11.19 1.97 -15.36
N GLU A 32 -10.83 2.03 -14.08
CA GLU A 32 -11.67 2.76 -13.14
C GLU A 32 -11.47 4.27 -13.39
N GLU A 33 -12.54 5.03 -13.68
CA GLU A 33 -12.49 6.49 -13.55
C GLU A 33 -11.93 6.78 -12.17
N LEU A 34 -10.66 7.20 -12.09
CA LEU A 34 -9.85 7.31 -10.86
C LEU A 34 -10.75 7.58 -9.65
N ARG A 35 -11.24 6.51 -8.99
CA ARG A 35 -12.26 6.61 -7.94
C ARG A 35 -11.77 7.45 -6.76
N TYR A 36 -10.45 7.64 -6.74
CA TYR A 36 -9.66 8.32 -5.75
C TYR A 36 -9.15 9.68 -6.23
N LYS A 37 -9.52 10.17 -7.42
CA LYS A 37 -9.02 11.44 -7.96
C LYS A 37 -9.30 12.60 -7.02
N ASP A 38 -10.51 12.64 -6.47
CA ASP A 38 -10.94 13.74 -5.61
C ASP A 38 -10.47 13.59 -4.14
N ILE A 39 -9.89 12.43 -3.80
CA ILE A 39 -9.52 12.08 -2.42
C ILE A 39 -8.00 11.96 -2.25
N TRP A 40 -7.31 11.39 -3.24
CA TRP A 40 -5.87 11.06 -3.25
C TRP A 40 -5.20 11.71 -4.47
N ASN A 41 -5.28 13.04 -4.54
CA ASN A 41 -4.72 13.85 -5.62
C ASN A 41 -3.24 13.58 -5.90
N PHE A 42 -2.39 13.48 -4.87
CA PHE A 42 -0.96 13.28 -5.02
C PHE A 42 -0.64 11.96 -5.74
N MET A 43 -1.23 10.86 -5.27
CA MET A 43 -1.00 9.54 -5.87
C MET A 43 -1.60 9.48 -7.28
N THR A 44 -2.80 10.05 -7.50
CA THR A 44 -3.49 9.98 -8.81
C THR A 44 -2.89 10.87 -9.89
N GLN A 45 -2.20 11.96 -9.52
CA GLN A 45 -1.48 12.82 -10.47
C GLN A 45 -0.05 12.33 -10.75
N THR A 46 0.46 11.38 -9.98
CA THR A 46 1.81 10.83 -10.17
C THR A 46 1.83 9.90 -11.39
N LYS A 47 2.79 10.10 -12.31
CA LYS A 47 2.95 9.26 -13.51
C LYS A 47 3.34 7.84 -13.12
N GLY A 48 2.58 6.83 -13.59
CA GLY A 48 2.89 5.42 -13.41
C GLY A 48 1.72 4.52 -13.80
N LEU A 49 1.80 3.24 -13.42
CA LEU A 49 0.70 2.27 -13.57
C LEU A 49 0.13 1.88 -12.22
N TRP A 50 -1.20 1.84 -12.17
CA TRP A 50 -1.98 1.45 -11.00
C TRP A 50 -2.25 -0.04 -10.97
N TYR A 51 -2.18 -0.60 -9.77
CA TYR A 51 -2.50 -1.98 -9.48
C TYR A 51 -3.27 -2.10 -8.17
N CYS A 52 -4.26 -2.98 -8.16
CA CYS A 52 -4.88 -3.48 -6.95
C CYS A 52 -4.31 -4.85 -6.60
N LEU A 53 -3.96 -5.02 -5.32
CA LEU A 53 -3.61 -6.31 -4.74
C LEU A 53 -4.85 -6.86 -4.04
N GLY A 54 -5.23 -8.08 -4.41
CA GLY A 54 -6.44 -8.68 -3.86
C GLY A 54 -6.48 -10.19 -4.03
N VAL A 55 -7.50 -10.79 -3.44
CA VAL A 55 -7.85 -12.19 -3.62
C VAL A 55 -9.26 -12.25 -4.20
N GLN A 56 -9.42 -12.97 -5.31
CA GLN A 56 -10.75 -13.22 -5.87
C GLN A 56 -11.52 -14.18 -4.96
N ARG A 57 -12.69 -13.75 -4.49
CA ARG A 57 -13.63 -14.54 -3.70
C ARG A 57 -15.03 -14.35 -4.27
N ASP A 58 -15.58 -15.40 -4.86
CA ASP A 58 -16.83 -15.35 -5.62
C ASP A 58 -16.77 -14.20 -6.65
N GLU A 59 -17.69 -13.24 -6.57
CA GLU A 59 -17.78 -12.07 -7.45
C GLU A 59 -16.99 -10.85 -6.93
N LEU A 60 -16.29 -10.97 -5.79
CA LEU A 60 -15.56 -9.89 -5.14
C LEU A 60 -14.03 -10.02 -5.30
N PHE A 61 -13.38 -8.88 -5.47
CA PHE A 61 -11.92 -8.76 -5.46
C PHE A 61 -11.53 -7.68 -4.45
N ASP A 62 -10.90 -8.07 -3.35
CA ASP A 62 -10.54 -7.15 -2.27
C ASP A 62 -9.27 -7.60 -1.55
N ALA A 63 -8.75 -6.73 -0.68
CA ALA A 63 -7.58 -6.98 0.15
C ALA A 63 -7.93 -7.54 1.54
N TYR A 64 -9.20 -7.84 1.83
CA TYR A 64 -9.65 -8.20 3.18
C TYR A 64 -9.02 -9.49 3.69
N THR A 65 -8.69 -10.45 2.82
CA THR A 65 -7.94 -11.65 3.24
C THR A 65 -6.45 -11.41 3.37
N ILE A 66 -5.92 -10.37 2.76
CA ILE A 66 -4.48 -10.08 2.72
C ILE A 66 -4.04 -9.38 4.00
N CYS A 67 -4.81 -8.40 4.44
CA CYS A 67 -4.48 -7.57 5.59
C CYS A 67 -5.68 -7.33 6.51
N ASN A 68 -5.38 -6.90 7.73
CA ASN A 68 -6.32 -6.47 8.73
C ASN A 68 -5.73 -5.35 9.58
N SER A 69 -6.52 -4.82 10.51
CA SER A 69 -6.11 -3.80 11.46
C SER A 69 -6.40 -4.21 12.89
N ASP A 70 -5.63 -3.67 13.81
CA ASP A 70 -5.99 -3.61 15.22
C ASP A 70 -6.79 -2.32 15.47
N PHE A 71 -8.12 -2.43 15.61
CA PHE A 71 -9.01 -1.29 15.81
C PHE A 71 -9.17 -0.90 17.28
N GLU A 72 -8.67 -1.74 18.19
CA GLU A 72 -8.80 -1.55 19.65
C GLU A 72 -7.52 -0.98 20.27
N ILE A 73 -6.47 -0.74 19.46
CA ILE A 73 -5.21 -0.15 19.91
C ILE A 73 -5.45 1.28 20.42
N ASP A 74 -4.86 1.62 21.57
CA ASP A 74 -4.89 3.00 22.06
C ASP A 74 -4.09 3.88 21.09
N GLU A 75 -4.64 5.04 20.73
CA GLU A 75 -3.98 6.01 19.86
C GLU A 75 -2.57 6.39 20.36
N LYS A 76 -2.38 6.40 21.69
CA LYS A 76 -1.09 6.69 22.33
C LYS A 76 -0.01 5.65 22.02
N ASP A 77 -0.42 4.45 21.66
CA ASP A 77 0.47 3.34 21.30
C ASP A 77 0.77 3.31 19.80
N ILE A 78 0.09 4.16 19.00
CA ILE A 78 0.37 4.33 17.57
C ILE A 78 1.42 5.43 17.38
N LEU A 79 2.46 5.11 16.61
CA LEU A 79 3.42 6.12 16.17
C LEU A 79 2.79 6.98 15.06
N MET A 80 2.12 8.06 15.45
CA MET A 80 1.50 8.99 14.51
C MET A 80 2.57 9.81 13.77
N PRO A 81 2.39 10.10 12.47
CA PRO A 81 3.23 11.06 11.77
C PRO A 81 3.15 12.43 12.46
N TYR A 82 4.29 13.03 12.79
CA TYR A 82 4.32 14.25 13.63
C TYR A 82 3.58 15.46 13.03
N TRP A 83 3.34 15.45 11.72
CA TRP A 83 2.63 16.51 11.00
C TRP A 83 1.11 16.30 10.94
N VAL A 84 0.60 15.16 11.43
CA VAL A 84 -0.85 14.90 11.54
C VAL A 84 -1.31 15.35 12.92
N THR A 85 -1.92 16.53 12.97
CA THR A 85 -2.38 17.15 14.23
C THR A 85 -3.89 17.07 14.45
N ASP A 86 -4.64 16.67 13.42
CA ASP A 86 -6.09 16.59 13.46
C ASP A 86 -6.55 15.28 14.11
N GLU A 87 -7.28 15.37 15.22
CA GLU A 87 -7.74 14.22 16.01
C GLU A 87 -8.77 13.35 15.26
N ASP A 88 -9.63 13.96 14.42
CA ASP A 88 -10.61 13.21 13.62
C ASP A 88 -9.91 12.38 12.54
N VAL A 89 -8.78 12.88 12.03
CA VAL A 89 -7.92 12.14 11.11
C VAL A 89 -7.27 10.96 11.83
N LYS A 90 -6.67 11.19 13.01
CA LYS A 90 -5.96 10.16 13.78
C LYS A 90 -6.83 8.97 14.15
N TYR A 91 -8.12 9.19 14.45
CA TYR A 91 -9.08 8.11 14.73
C TYR A 91 -9.23 7.12 13.56
N ASN A 92 -8.91 7.55 12.34
CA ASN A 92 -8.97 6.72 11.13
C ASN A 92 -7.60 6.17 10.70
N LEU A 93 -6.57 6.33 11.53
CA LEU A 93 -5.22 5.81 11.28
C LEU A 93 -4.94 4.64 12.21
N THR A 94 -5.14 3.44 11.69
CA THR A 94 -4.92 2.21 12.43
C THR A 94 -3.82 1.36 11.77
N PRO A 95 -3.14 0.47 12.52
CA PRO A 95 -2.05 -0.32 11.96
C PRO A 95 -2.48 -1.21 10.80
N LEU A 96 -1.71 -1.20 9.72
CA LEU A 96 -1.78 -2.18 8.65
C LEU A 96 -1.05 -3.46 9.08
N ILE A 97 -1.80 -4.54 9.23
CA ILE A 97 -1.29 -5.86 9.58
C ILE A 97 -1.51 -6.80 8.41
N VAL A 98 -0.44 -7.24 7.75
CA VAL A 98 -0.54 -8.26 6.69
C VAL A 98 -0.60 -9.65 7.33
N ASN A 99 -1.57 -10.45 6.92
CA ASN A 99 -1.78 -11.80 7.46
C ASN A 99 -0.57 -12.70 7.16
N GLU A 100 -0.13 -13.49 8.15
CA GLU A 100 1.09 -14.29 8.06
C GLU A 100 1.14 -15.19 6.83
N GLN A 101 0.00 -15.80 6.46
CA GLN A 101 -0.11 -16.68 5.29
C GLN A 101 0.20 -15.97 3.96
N HIS A 102 0.03 -14.65 3.90
CA HIS A 102 0.24 -13.83 2.72
C HIS A 102 1.50 -12.97 2.81
N PHE A 103 2.13 -12.86 3.99
CA PHE A 103 3.21 -11.91 4.25
C PHE A 103 4.40 -12.06 3.29
N ASN A 104 4.85 -13.30 3.08
CA ASN A 104 5.98 -13.60 2.19
C ASN A 104 5.67 -13.21 0.73
N ASP A 105 4.45 -13.48 0.29
CA ASP A 105 4.00 -13.14 -1.06
C ASP A 105 3.85 -11.64 -1.23
N PHE A 106 3.26 -10.96 -0.25
CA PHE A 106 3.18 -9.51 -0.21
C PHE A 106 4.56 -8.88 -0.36
N CYS A 107 5.54 -9.29 0.45
CA CYS A 107 6.92 -8.78 0.37
C CYS A 107 7.54 -9.00 -1.02
N LYS A 108 7.40 -10.22 -1.58
CA LYS A 108 7.90 -10.55 -2.92
C LYS A 108 7.26 -9.69 -4.00
N ILE A 109 5.95 -9.46 -3.92
CA ILE A 109 5.21 -8.62 -4.87
C ILE A 109 5.69 -7.17 -4.78
N ILE A 110 5.73 -6.57 -3.58
CA ILE A 110 6.20 -5.19 -3.41
C ILE A 110 7.62 -5.03 -3.98
N LYS A 111 8.54 -5.94 -3.64
CA LYS A 111 9.91 -5.91 -4.14
C LYS A 111 9.98 -6.10 -5.66
N TYR A 112 9.17 -7.00 -6.22
CA TYR A 112 9.10 -7.21 -7.67
C TYR A 112 8.60 -5.97 -8.39
N MET A 113 7.51 -5.36 -7.92
CA MET A 113 6.90 -4.17 -8.49
C MET A 113 7.84 -2.96 -8.42
N LEU A 114 8.56 -2.78 -7.31
CA LEU A 114 9.64 -1.79 -7.20
C LEU A 114 10.69 -1.95 -8.30
N LYS A 115 11.11 -3.19 -8.60
CA LYS A 115 12.08 -3.48 -9.68
C LYS A 115 11.53 -3.18 -11.08
N GLN A 116 10.20 -3.09 -11.25
CA GLN A 116 9.58 -2.71 -12.53
C GLN A 116 9.48 -1.19 -12.72
N SER A 117 9.60 -0.41 -11.65
CA SER A 117 9.67 1.05 -11.75
C SER A 117 11.02 1.47 -12.36
N PRO A 118 11.04 2.29 -13.43
CA PRO A 118 12.28 2.88 -13.95
C PRO A 118 13.05 3.71 -12.92
N VAL A 119 12.36 4.22 -11.89
CA VAL A 119 12.94 5.02 -10.80
C VAL A 119 12.96 4.26 -9.47
N ASN A 120 12.81 2.93 -9.50
CA ASN A 120 12.83 2.05 -8.32
C ASN A 120 11.85 2.50 -7.22
N THR A 121 10.75 3.16 -7.57
CA THR A 121 9.84 3.79 -6.60
C THR A 121 8.41 3.37 -6.88
N LEU A 122 7.68 3.03 -5.83
CA LEU A 122 6.24 2.85 -5.88
C LEU A 122 5.57 3.60 -4.74
N MET A 123 4.29 3.88 -4.92
CA MET A 123 3.43 4.40 -3.86
C MET A 123 2.46 3.30 -3.46
N MET A 124 2.29 3.09 -2.16
CA MET A 124 1.37 2.08 -1.63
C MET A 124 0.33 2.75 -0.75
N LEU A 125 -0.93 2.36 -0.94
CA LEU A 125 -2.07 2.89 -0.21
C LEU A 125 -3.01 1.75 0.18
N ALA A 126 -3.01 1.40 1.47
CA ALA A 126 -3.98 0.49 2.06
C ALA A 126 -5.13 1.31 2.66
N ARG A 127 -6.37 0.92 2.40
CA ARG A 127 -7.55 1.68 2.83
C ARG A 127 -8.67 0.79 3.33
N TYR A 128 -9.49 1.36 4.19
CA TYR A 128 -10.82 0.88 4.53
C TYR A 128 -11.80 2.06 4.53
N GLN A 129 -13.11 1.78 4.61
CA GLN A 129 -14.14 2.82 4.59
C GLN A 129 -14.06 3.75 5.81
N GLY A 130 -13.89 5.06 5.57
CA GLY A 130 -13.94 6.11 6.59
C GLY A 130 -12.71 7.04 6.58
N GLY A 131 -12.89 8.28 7.05
CA GLY A 131 -11.77 9.18 7.38
C GLY A 131 -10.88 9.62 6.21
N GLU A 132 -11.45 9.73 5.01
CA GLU A 132 -10.72 10.05 3.79
C GLU A 132 -10.02 11.42 3.87
N ASN A 133 -8.73 11.38 4.22
CA ASN A 133 -7.83 12.53 4.21
C ASN A 133 -6.54 12.12 3.52
N GLU A 134 -6.05 12.93 2.58
CA GLU A 134 -4.80 12.65 1.90
C GLU A 134 -3.62 12.85 2.87
N ILE A 135 -3.03 11.73 3.29
CA ILE A 135 -1.81 11.72 4.10
C ILE A 135 -0.74 10.99 3.31
N VAL A 136 0.31 11.72 2.94
CA VAL A 136 1.48 11.15 2.26
C VAL A 136 2.63 11.07 3.24
N CYS A 137 3.14 9.87 3.46
CA CYS A 137 4.40 9.66 4.15
C CYS A 137 5.54 9.63 3.12
N GLY A 138 6.65 10.28 3.46
CA GLY A 138 7.81 10.45 2.59
C GLY A 138 8.48 9.12 2.19
N VAL A 139 9.67 9.23 1.62
CA VAL A 139 10.37 8.08 1.01
C VAL A 139 10.95 7.16 2.10
N LEU A 140 10.47 5.92 2.16
CA LEU A 140 11.03 4.83 2.95
C LEU A 140 11.81 3.88 2.05
N SER A 141 12.92 3.31 2.52
CA SER A 141 13.51 2.17 1.81
C SER A 141 12.60 0.94 1.90
N TYR A 142 12.76 -0.02 0.99
CA TYR A 142 12.02 -1.28 1.06
C TYR A 142 12.26 -2.01 2.39
N GLU A 143 13.52 -2.16 2.82
CA GLU A 143 13.86 -2.80 4.09
C GLU A 143 13.26 -2.04 5.30
N GLU A 144 13.28 -0.70 5.28
CA GLU A 144 12.67 0.11 6.34
C GLU A 144 11.15 -0.03 6.37
N PHE A 145 10.49 0.03 5.21
CA PHE A 145 9.05 -0.17 5.09
C PHE A 145 8.64 -1.54 5.65
N ILE A 146 9.33 -2.63 5.29
CA ILE A 146 9.04 -3.97 5.81
C ILE A 146 9.31 -4.08 7.31
N LYS A 147 10.37 -3.43 7.81
CA LYS A 147 10.64 -3.37 9.25
C LYS A 147 9.50 -2.67 10.00
N LEU A 148 9.09 -1.48 9.54
CA LEU A 148 8.00 -0.71 10.14
C LEU A 148 6.66 -1.45 10.07
N LEU A 149 6.41 -2.19 8.98
CA LEU A 149 5.22 -3.02 8.82
C LEU A 149 5.17 -4.12 9.88
N ASN A 150 6.28 -4.83 10.10
CA ASN A 150 6.38 -5.85 11.16
C ASN A 150 6.24 -5.26 12.57
N GLU A 151 6.73 -4.04 12.76
CA GLU A 151 6.59 -3.28 14.02
C GLU A 151 5.20 -2.62 14.17
N ARG A 152 4.26 -2.87 13.25
CA ARG A 152 2.89 -2.31 13.23
C ARG A 152 2.84 -0.77 13.17
N LYS A 153 3.84 -0.16 12.51
CA LYS A 153 3.97 1.30 12.35
C LYS A 153 3.54 1.82 10.97
N ILE A 154 3.26 0.91 10.03
CA ILE A 154 2.59 1.27 8.79
C ILE A 154 1.09 1.29 9.07
N LEU A 155 0.41 2.37 8.68
CA LEU A 155 -0.99 2.64 8.98
C LEU A 155 -1.86 2.54 7.73
N PHE A 156 -3.12 2.16 7.89
CA PHE A 156 -4.16 2.36 6.89
C PHE A 156 -4.40 3.86 6.66
N ASN A 157 -4.98 4.19 5.50
CA ASN A 157 -5.31 5.55 5.09
C ASN A 157 -4.10 6.51 5.06
N VAL A 158 -2.90 5.96 4.84
CA VAL A 158 -1.67 6.70 4.57
C VAL A 158 -1.06 6.16 3.29
N CYS A 159 -0.68 7.06 2.38
CA CYS A 159 0.05 6.73 1.18
C CYS A 159 1.56 6.76 1.49
N TYR A 160 2.23 5.62 1.36
CA TYR A 160 3.68 5.51 1.59
C TYR A 160 4.42 5.50 0.26
N ILE A 161 5.45 6.35 0.14
CA ILE A 161 6.39 6.30 -0.98
C ILE A 161 7.51 5.33 -0.59
N ILE A 162 7.66 4.25 -1.35
CA ILE A 162 8.63 3.18 -1.08
C ILE A 162 9.66 3.19 -2.20
N HIS A 163 10.94 3.16 -1.84
CA HIS A 163 12.06 3.17 -2.76
C HIS A 163 12.93 1.93 -2.58
N LEU A 164 13.35 1.33 -3.68
CA LEU A 164 14.32 0.24 -3.70
C LEU A 164 15.71 0.80 -3.95
N THR A 165 16.55 0.75 -2.94
CA THR A 165 17.95 1.19 -3.04
C THR A 165 18.75 0.28 -3.98
N GLU A 166 19.86 0.79 -4.51
CA GLU A 166 20.75 0.01 -5.40
C GLU A 166 21.24 -1.28 -4.74
N PHE A 167 21.52 -1.23 -3.43
CA PHE A 167 21.97 -2.40 -2.66
C PHE A 167 20.89 -3.49 -2.56
N GLU A 168 19.63 -3.11 -2.36
CA GLU A 168 18.51 -4.06 -2.23
C GLU A 168 18.12 -4.68 -3.57
N ARG A 169 18.46 -4.03 -4.69
CA ARG A 169 18.14 -4.51 -6.04
C ARG A 169 18.84 -5.83 -6.38
N HIS A 170 20.06 -6.01 -5.89
CA HIS A 170 20.93 -7.16 -6.17
C HIS A 170 20.83 -8.30 -5.16
N LYS A 171 20.09 -8.10 -4.06
CA LYS A 171 19.64 -9.18 -3.16
C LYS A 171 18.32 -9.78 -3.65
#